data_AF-D2R450-F1
#
_entry.id   AF-D2R450-F1
#
_cell.length_a   1.000
_cell.length_b   1.000
_cell.length_c   1.000
_cell.angle_alpha   90.00
_cell.angle_beta   90.00
_cell.angle_gamma   90.00
#
_symmetry.space_group_name_H-M   'P 1'
#
loop_
_entity.id
_entity.type
_entity.pdbx_description
1 polymer ?
#
loop_
_entity_poly.entity_id
_entity_poly.type
_entity_poly.pdbx_seq_one_letter_code
_entity_poly.pdbx_strand_id
1 'polypeptide(L)'
;MPMFSFTEKEWDKIRPSSVKKTGIGDAIKGVLKGLPNDIKSLDTDKECEKAIALLNELDKALDNAAGQLKKNAKDDKHGAAGKVKDWQKEVTEAAQMVALQKNKLAYKLAEEAVEEKMNTILEQVEDSIVQASRLTTTLTKDIRDGKTIDVPKLAIDLQNFRNALRDGNKATTRSSFIGLIKFLDPFHKDGLDVKKIEMPKVCKQIETKNTALEQLCDLMGEALADAVEAQSNVQGDGPLERETKNLVDLYKQTNQTIKGYATRAKQLLSQTTRGVTAVKGSQETDTSKLITVLGKLHDALDSYEDEMLAESYRSRNAAGDIQKFYTDLTKKPGFGPELNGVVRDWRSTVFDTVRRCTAPIAEAKKVLDEGVEYLASMGGTTASQVDTLAKKIDTDRRAIAGKYGAAVS
;
A
#
# COMPACT_ATOMS: atom_id res chain seq x y z
N MET A 1 -15.62 15.65 26.65
CA MET A 1 -16.77 15.16 27.47
C MET A 1 -16.18 14.70 28.79
N PRO A 2 -16.84 14.92 29.93
CA PRO A 2 -16.34 14.40 31.21
C PRO A 2 -16.17 12.89 31.12
N MET A 3 -15.04 12.37 31.62
CA MET A 3 -14.68 10.94 31.54
C MET A 3 -15.68 10.03 32.26
N PHE A 4 -16.33 10.53 33.32
CA PHE A 4 -17.45 9.91 34.05
C PHE A 4 -18.19 11.02 34.83
N SER A 5 -19.40 10.74 35.31
CA SER A 5 -20.31 11.74 35.89
C SER A 5 -20.03 12.02 37.38
N PHE A 6 -19.39 11.09 38.08
CA PHE A 6 -19.30 11.15 39.53
C PHE A 6 -18.08 11.87 40.09
N THR A 7 -18.30 12.58 41.20
CA THR A 7 -17.28 13.40 41.86
C THR A 7 -17.11 13.01 43.32
N GLU A 8 -16.04 13.48 43.95
CA GLU A 8 -15.84 13.38 45.40
C GLU A 8 -17.07 13.84 46.20
N LYS A 9 -17.76 14.89 45.74
CA LYS A 9 -18.97 15.44 46.39
C LYS A 9 -20.17 14.50 46.27
N GLU A 10 -20.24 13.68 45.23
CA GLU A 10 -21.34 12.73 45.05
C GLU A 10 -21.18 11.51 45.93
N TRP A 11 -19.94 11.02 46.09
CA TRP A 11 -19.63 9.95 47.06
C TRP A 11 -19.98 10.33 48.49
N ASP A 12 -19.61 11.54 48.91
CA ASP A 12 -19.86 12.00 50.27
C ASP A 12 -21.36 12.11 50.62
N LYS A 13 -22.23 12.30 49.62
CA LYS A 13 -23.70 12.38 49.79
C LYS A 13 -24.36 11.02 50.01
N ILE A 14 -23.84 9.96 49.41
CA ILE A 14 -24.51 8.65 49.37
C ILE A 14 -23.89 7.63 50.33
N ARG A 15 -22.64 7.82 50.77
CA ARG A 15 -21.91 6.81 51.55
C ARG A 15 -22.54 6.58 52.95
N PRO A 16 -22.81 5.33 53.35
CA PRO A 16 -23.22 5.01 54.71
C PRO A 16 -22.08 5.18 55.73
N SER A 17 -22.43 5.39 56.99
CA SER A 17 -21.48 5.50 58.10
C SER A 17 -20.61 4.25 58.29
N SER A 18 -21.14 3.07 57.95
CA SER A 18 -20.41 1.79 57.95
C SER A 18 -19.30 1.72 56.91
N VAL A 19 -19.44 2.41 55.77
CA VAL A 19 -18.40 2.52 54.74
C VAL A 19 -17.40 3.64 55.06
N LYS A 20 -17.82 4.71 55.76
CA LYS A 20 -16.97 5.86 56.14
C LYS A 20 -15.72 5.45 56.94
N LYS A 21 -15.80 4.41 57.77
CA LYS A 21 -14.69 3.93 58.62
C LYS A 21 -13.71 2.98 57.92
N THR A 22 -13.96 2.61 56.67
CA THR A 22 -13.20 1.58 55.95
C THR A 22 -12.03 2.13 55.13
N GLY A 23 -11.89 3.46 55.00
CA GLY A 23 -10.86 4.08 54.15
C GLY A 23 -11.15 4.03 52.64
N ILE A 24 -12.18 3.30 52.20
CA ILE A 24 -12.56 3.17 50.77
C ILE A 24 -12.87 4.55 50.16
N GLY A 25 -13.46 5.46 50.93
CA GLY A 25 -13.75 6.81 50.45
C GLY A 25 -12.51 7.65 50.15
N ASP A 26 -11.44 7.46 50.91
CA ASP A 26 -10.19 8.19 50.67
C ASP A 26 -9.43 7.59 49.48
N ALA A 27 -9.55 6.27 49.26
CA ALA A 27 -9.04 5.61 48.06
C ALA A 27 -9.76 6.11 46.79
N ILE A 28 -11.09 6.17 46.79
CA ILE A 28 -11.87 6.72 45.66
C ILE A 28 -11.45 8.18 45.39
N LYS A 29 -11.34 9.01 46.43
CA LYS A 29 -10.92 10.42 46.30
C LYS A 29 -9.49 10.57 45.77
N GLY A 30 -8.56 9.72 46.21
CA GLY A 30 -7.17 9.73 45.75
C GLY A 30 -7.05 9.45 44.26
N VAL A 31 -7.76 8.43 43.78
CA VAL A 31 -7.77 8.03 42.37
C VAL A 31 -8.45 9.07 41.48
N LEU A 32 -9.57 9.64 41.94
CA LEU A 32 -10.30 10.70 41.21
C LEU A 32 -9.47 11.98 40.99
N LYS A 33 -8.52 12.30 41.87
CA LYS A 33 -7.61 13.45 41.70
C LYS A 33 -6.54 13.22 40.63
N GLY A 34 -6.20 11.97 40.35
CA GLY A 34 -5.20 11.59 39.35
C GLY A 34 -5.77 11.43 37.93
N LEU A 35 -7.09 11.28 37.80
CA LEU A 35 -7.76 11.10 36.50
C LEU A 35 -8.01 12.46 35.84
N PRO A 36 -7.66 12.62 34.56
CA PRO A 36 -7.99 13.84 33.83
C PRO A 36 -9.50 13.94 33.58
N ASN A 37 -9.97 15.19 33.53
CA ASN A 37 -11.38 15.50 33.35
C ASN A 37 -11.88 15.21 31.93
N ASP A 38 -11.01 15.18 30.91
CA ASP A 38 -11.36 14.87 29.52
C ASP A 38 -10.39 13.83 28.94
N ILE A 39 -10.92 12.79 28.32
CA ILE A 39 -10.14 11.74 27.63
C ILE A 39 -9.26 12.35 26.53
N LYS A 40 -9.70 13.46 25.92
CA LYS A 40 -8.94 14.16 24.87
C LYS A 40 -7.67 14.83 25.37
N SER A 41 -7.48 15.00 26.68
CA SER A 41 -6.22 15.54 27.23
C SER A 41 -5.15 14.47 27.45
N LEU A 42 -5.44 13.22 27.08
CA LEU A 42 -4.47 12.13 27.08
C LEU A 42 -3.79 12.12 25.71
N ASP A 43 -2.63 12.77 25.64
CA ASP A 43 -1.91 13.03 24.39
C ASP A 43 -0.73 12.06 24.19
N THR A 44 -0.37 11.30 25.23
CA THR A 44 0.72 10.32 25.18
C THR A 44 0.29 8.93 25.63
N ASP A 45 1.02 7.93 25.15
CA ASP A 45 0.85 6.53 25.52
C ASP A 45 0.97 6.34 27.05
N LYS A 46 1.98 6.96 27.67
CA LYS A 46 2.22 6.92 29.12
C LYS A 46 1.07 7.54 29.92
N GLU A 47 0.44 8.60 29.43
CA GLU A 47 -0.72 9.21 30.09
C GLU A 47 -1.94 8.30 29.99
N CYS A 48 -2.17 7.67 28.83
CA CYS A 48 -3.22 6.67 28.66
C CYS A 48 -3.01 5.47 29.60
N GLU A 49 -1.79 4.96 29.71
CA GLU A 49 -1.46 3.84 30.61
C GLU A 49 -1.67 4.19 32.09
N LYS A 50 -1.27 5.39 32.51
CA LYS A 50 -1.55 5.90 33.85
C LYS A 50 -3.04 6.02 34.12
N ALA A 51 -3.82 6.54 33.17
CA ALA A 51 -5.27 6.65 33.29
C ALA A 51 -5.93 5.27 33.38
N ILE A 52 -5.49 4.27 32.59
CA ILE A 52 -5.98 2.89 32.67
C ILE A 52 -5.68 2.29 34.05
N ALA A 53 -4.46 2.47 34.58
CA ALA A 53 -4.09 1.98 35.91
C ALA A 53 -4.98 2.59 37.00
N LEU A 54 -5.20 3.90 36.95
CA LEU A 54 -6.09 4.62 37.88
C LEU A 54 -7.55 4.15 37.75
N LEU A 55 -8.07 3.95 36.54
CA LEU A 55 -9.43 3.43 36.35
C LEU A 55 -9.58 1.99 36.89
N ASN A 56 -8.56 1.14 36.76
CA ASN A 56 -8.56 -0.19 37.35
C ASN A 56 -8.50 -0.15 38.90
N GLU A 57 -7.77 0.81 39.47
CA GLU A 57 -7.78 1.04 40.92
C GLU A 57 -9.14 1.55 41.40
N LEU A 58 -9.79 2.43 40.63
CA LEU A 58 -11.12 2.95 40.92
C LEU A 58 -12.18 1.84 40.87
N ASP A 59 -12.14 0.98 39.85
CA ASP A 59 -13.05 -0.15 39.72
C ASP A 59 -12.93 -1.11 40.90
N LYS A 60 -11.70 -1.45 41.31
CA LYS A 60 -11.44 -2.25 42.52
C LYS A 60 -11.95 -1.57 43.80
N ALA A 61 -11.79 -0.26 43.93
CA ALA A 61 -12.28 0.48 45.09
C ALA A 61 -13.82 0.47 45.14
N LEU A 62 -14.49 0.62 43.99
CA LEU A 62 -15.94 0.53 43.87
C LEU A 62 -16.47 -0.89 44.10
N ASP A 63 -15.77 -1.93 43.65
CA ASP A 63 -16.15 -3.33 43.92
C ASP A 63 -16.06 -3.65 45.42
N ASN A 64 -14.98 -3.19 46.07
CA ASN A 64 -14.86 -3.28 47.52
C ASN A 64 -15.98 -2.51 48.26
N ALA A 65 -16.37 -1.33 47.76
CA ALA A 65 -17.49 -0.57 48.29
C ALA A 65 -18.81 -1.35 48.16
N ALA A 66 -19.09 -1.89 46.97
CA ALA A 66 -20.28 -2.70 46.71
C ALA A 66 -20.35 -3.93 47.64
N GLY A 67 -19.22 -4.60 47.86
CA GLY A 67 -19.10 -5.72 48.78
C GLY A 67 -19.43 -5.35 50.23
N GLN A 68 -18.97 -4.19 50.72
CA GLN A 68 -19.28 -3.69 52.07
C GLN A 68 -20.75 -3.28 52.21
N LEU A 69 -21.30 -2.61 51.19
CA LEU A 69 -22.71 -2.21 51.15
C LEU A 69 -23.64 -3.44 51.16
N LYS A 70 -23.28 -4.50 50.43
CA LYS A 70 -24.03 -5.77 50.41
C LYS A 70 -24.02 -6.48 51.78
N LYS A 71 -22.90 -6.44 52.51
CA LYS A 71 -22.80 -7.02 53.87
C LYS A 71 -23.60 -6.22 54.91
N ASN A 72 -23.73 -4.90 54.72
CA ASN A 72 -24.38 -3.99 55.66
C ASN A 72 -25.65 -3.34 55.06
N ALA A 73 -26.46 -4.12 54.33
CA ALA A 73 -27.61 -3.61 53.57
C ALA A 73 -28.64 -2.81 54.41
N LYS A 74 -28.69 -3.01 55.73
CA LYS A 74 -29.55 -2.24 56.65
C LYS A 74 -29.15 -0.76 56.78
N ASP A 75 -27.92 -0.41 56.43
CA ASP A 75 -27.37 0.95 56.51
C ASP A 75 -27.50 1.73 55.18
N ASP A 76 -27.93 1.07 54.09
CA ASP A 76 -28.03 1.68 52.76
C ASP A 76 -29.33 2.47 52.55
N LYS A 77 -29.52 3.51 53.36
CA LYS A 77 -30.74 4.36 53.35
C LYS A 77 -30.86 5.28 52.13
N HIS A 78 -29.77 5.46 51.37
CA HIS A 78 -29.68 6.41 50.26
C HIS A 78 -29.45 5.73 48.90
N GLY A 79 -29.55 4.40 48.81
CA GLY A 79 -29.39 3.67 47.55
C GLY A 79 -27.95 3.70 47.01
N ALA A 80 -26.97 3.74 47.89
CA ALA A 80 -25.54 3.75 47.57
C ALA A 80 -25.14 2.52 46.76
N ALA A 81 -25.72 1.35 47.02
CA ALA A 81 -25.39 0.14 46.27
C ALA A 81 -25.76 0.26 44.78
N GLY A 82 -26.90 0.89 44.47
CA GLY A 82 -27.32 1.16 43.08
C GLY A 82 -26.39 2.16 42.41
N LYS A 83 -26.02 3.23 43.11
CA LYS A 83 -25.12 4.26 42.59
C LYS A 83 -23.69 3.76 42.35
N VAL A 84 -23.15 2.94 43.25
CA VAL A 84 -21.83 2.31 43.07
C VAL A 84 -21.84 1.41 41.83
N LYS A 85 -22.93 0.68 41.57
CA LYS A 85 -23.09 -0.13 40.36
C LYS A 85 -23.14 0.73 39.09
N ASP A 86 -23.86 1.84 39.12
CA ASP A 86 -23.89 2.80 38.00
C ASP A 86 -22.49 3.36 37.72
N TRP A 87 -21.74 3.70 38.77
CA TRP A 87 -20.37 4.20 38.63
C TRP A 87 -19.37 3.15 38.14
N GLN A 88 -19.50 1.88 38.54
CA GLN A 88 -18.69 0.80 37.97
C GLN A 88 -18.91 0.70 36.45
N LYS A 89 -20.15 0.89 35.99
CA LYS A 89 -20.45 0.94 34.56
C LYS A 89 -19.77 2.12 33.88
N GLU A 90 -19.84 3.32 34.47
CA GLU A 90 -19.15 4.51 33.94
C GLU A 90 -17.62 4.34 33.91
N VAL A 91 -17.02 3.72 34.94
CA VAL A 91 -15.58 3.43 34.97
C VAL A 91 -15.18 2.44 33.88
N THR A 92 -16.03 1.44 33.62
CA THR A 92 -15.83 0.50 32.50
C THR A 92 -15.88 1.22 31.15
N GLU A 93 -16.88 2.09 30.95
CA GLU A 93 -17.01 2.90 29.73
C GLU A 93 -15.83 3.86 29.56
N ALA A 94 -15.39 4.51 30.64
CA ALA A 94 -14.19 5.35 30.66
C ALA A 94 -12.93 4.57 30.26
N ALA A 95 -12.74 3.36 30.80
CA ALA A 95 -11.60 2.51 30.46
C ALA A 95 -11.60 2.12 28.98
N GLN A 96 -12.77 1.80 28.42
CA GLN A 96 -12.92 1.55 26.98
C GLN A 96 -12.58 2.79 26.15
N MET A 97 -13.01 3.98 26.57
CA MET A 97 -12.69 5.22 25.86
C MET A 97 -11.20 5.59 25.93
N VAL A 98 -10.54 5.37 27.07
CA VAL A 98 -9.08 5.58 27.21
C VAL A 98 -8.31 4.56 26.36
N ALA A 99 -8.73 3.29 26.33
CA ALA A 99 -8.14 2.30 25.44
C ALA A 99 -8.32 2.67 23.96
N LEU A 100 -9.49 3.18 23.57
CA LEU A 100 -9.72 3.69 22.22
C LEU A 100 -8.82 4.89 21.90
N GLN A 101 -8.62 5.81 22.86
CA GLN A 101 -7.72 6.95 22.71
C GLN A 101 -6.25 6.50 22.57
N LYS A 102 -5.80 5.52 23.38
CA LYS A 102 -4.47 4.89 23.25
C LYS A 102 -4.27 4.35 21.83
N ASN A 103 -5.24 3.60 21.32
CA ASN A 103 -5.20 3.08 19.95
C ASN A 103 -5.13 4.21 18.92
N LYS A 104 -5.93 5.28 19.05
CA LYS A 104 -5.89 6.44 18.15
C LYS A 104 -4.52 7.12 18.12
N LEU A 105 -3.86 7.27 19.26
CA LEU A 105 -2.50 7.83 19.33
C LEU A 105 -1.49 6.91 18.63
N ALA A 106 -1.59 5.60 18.83
CA ALA A 106 -0.74 4.63 18.14
C ALA A 106 -0.94 4.67 16.61
N TYR A 107 -2.19 4.77 16.13
CA TYR A 107 -2.51 4.99 14.72
C TYR A 107 -1.84 6.26 14.19
N LYS A 108 -1.99 7.38 14.90
CA LYS A 108 -1.41 8.67 14.52
C LYS A 108 0.12 8.65 14.44
N LEU A 109 0.79 8.04 15.42
CA LEU A 109 2.26 7.90 15.42
C LEU A 109 2.75 7.05 14.23
N ALA A 110 2.00 6.00 13.87
CA ALA A 110 2.32 5.20 12.70
C ALA A 110 2.09 5.98 11.39
N GLU A 111 1.03 6.78 11.31
CA GLU A 111 0.77 7.68 10.18
C GLU A 111 1.91 8.68 9.99
N GLU A 112 2.37 9.33 11.06
CA GLU A 112 3.49 10.28 11.04
C GLU A 112 4.81 9.60 10.59
N ALA A 113 5.14 8.43 11.16
CA ALA A 113 6.36 7.70 10.79
C ALA A 113 6.34 7.20 9.34
N VAL A 114 5.16 6.83 8.82
CA VAL A 114 5.01 6.44 7.42
C VAL A 114 5.08 7.66 6.52
N GLU A 115 4.46 8.78 6.88
CA GLU A 115 4.54 10.03 6.12
C GLU A 115 6.00 10.51 5.96
N GLU A 116 6.82 10.44 7.01
CA GLU A 116 8.26 10.74 6.94
C GLU A 116 8.97 9.87 5.90
N LYS A 117 8.78 8.54 5.95
CA LYS A 117 9.37 7.62 4.95
C LYS A 117 8.90 7.92 3.53
N MET A 118 7.63 8.28 3.36
CA MET A 118 7.10 8.60 2.04
C MET A 118 7.64 9.94 1.52
N ASN A 119 7.91 10.92 2.39
CA ASN A 119 8.60 12.15 2.00
C ASN A 119 10.02 11.87 1.49
N THR A 120 10.78 10.97 2.14
CA THR A 120 12.10 10.55 1.62
C THR A 120 12.00 9.91 0.22
N ILE A 121 10.97 9.09 -0.01
CA ILE A 121 10.74 8.48 -1.33
C ILE A 121 10.37 9.56 -2.36
N LEU A 122 9.56 10.55 -1.98
CA LEU A 122 9.22 11.68 -2.83
C LEU A 122 10.47 12.45 -3.25
N GLU A 123 11.34 12.81 -2.29
CA GLU A 123 12.61 13.51 -2.57
C GLU A 123 13.48 12.71 -3.54
N GLN A 124 13.62 11.39 -3.35
CA GLN A 124 14.38 10.53 -4.27
C GLN A 124 13.81 10.52 -5.69
N VAL A 125 12.48 10.53 -5.83
CA VAL A 125 11.81 10.60 -7.14
C VAL A 125 12.02 11.98 -7.77
N GLU A 126 11.92 13.06 -7.00
CA GLU A 126 12.14 14.43 -7.49
C GLU A 126 13.58 14.67 -7.93
N ASP A 127 14.56 14.21 -7.15
CA ASP A 127 15.98 14.25 -7.52
C ASP A 127 16.24 13.46 -8.80
N SER A 128 15.63 12.27 -8.92
CA SER A 128 15.72 11.45 -10.13
C SER A 128 15.12 12.16 -11.36
N ILE A 129 14.02 12.90 -11.20
CA ILE A 129 13.43 13.71 -12.29
C ILE A 129 14.41 14.79 -12.74
N VAL A 130 15.00 15.53 -11.81
CA VAL A 130 15.96 16.60 -12.13
C VAL A 130 17.18 16.02 -12.86
N GLN A 131 17.73 14.92 -12.35
CA GLN A 131 18.89 14.26 -12.96
C GLN A 131 18.56 13.66 -14.33
N ALA A 132 17.44 12.96 -14.48
CA ALA A 132 17.01 12.37 -15.74
C ALA A 132 16.75 13.43 -16.81
N SER A 133 16.10 14.54 -16.46
CA SER A 133 15.86 15.67 -17.37
C SER A 133 17.17 16.29 -17.87
N ARG A 134 18.12 16.53 -16.96
CA ARG A 134 19.45 17.04 -17.30
C ARG A 134 20.20 16.07 -18.23
N LEU A 135 20.28 14.80 -17.86
CA LEU A 135 21.02 13.80 -18.65
C LEU A 135 20.39 13.59 -20.03
N THR A 136 19.07 13.53 -20.12
CA THR A 136 18.36 13.43 -21.41
C THR A 136 18.70 14.61 -22.32
N THR A 137 18.64 15.84 -21.78
CA THR A 137 18.98 17.05 -22.54
C THR A 137 20.43 17.06 -23.03
N THR A 138 21.37 16.68 -22.16
CA THR A 138 22.79 16.56 -22.51
C THR A 138 23.00 15.50 -23.58
N LEU A 139 22.38 14.33 -23.42
CA LEU A 139 22.50 13.21 -24.34
C LEU A 139 22.00 13.58 -25.75
N THR A 140 20.80 14.15 -25.88
CA THR A 140 20.26 14.58 -27.17
C THR A 140 21.16 15.61 -27.85
N LYS A 141 21.75 16.53 -27.07
CA LYS A 141 22.72 17.50 -27.60
C LYS A 141 24.00 16.82 -28.08
N ASP A 142 24.56 15.92 -27.29
CA ASP A 142 25.82 15.26 -27.59
C ASP A 142 25.71 14.31 -28.80
N ILE A 143 24.55 13.63 -28.98
CA ILE A 143 24.23 12.87 -30.20
C ILE A 143 24.26 13.79 -31.42
N ARG A 144 23.54 14.92 -31.36
CA ARG A 144 23.46 15.88 -32.47
C ARG A 144 24.82 16.50 -32.80
N ASP A 145 25.61 16.77 -31.77
CA ASP A 145 26.95 17.35 -31.91
C ASP A 145 28.01 16.28 -32.31
N GLY A 146 27.60 15.01 -32.53
CA GLY A 146 28.46 13.92 -33.01
C GLY A 146 29.52 13.47 -32.00
N LYS A 147 29.28 13.67 -30.70
CA LYS A 147 30.24 13.31 -29.65
C LYS A 147 30.17 11.84 -29.29
N THR A 148 31.30 11.29 -28.85
CA THR A 148 31.34 9.99 -28.21
C THR A 148 30.60 10.03 -26.87
N ILE A 149 29.66 9.10 -26.69
CA ILE A 149 28.81 8.93 -25.54
C ILE A 149 29.23 7.68 -24.75
N ASP A 150 29.25 7.78 -23.42
CA ASP A 150 29.47 6.66 -22.50
C ASP A 150 28.15 5.91 -22.25
N VAL A 151 27.79 5.04 -23.20
CA VAL A 151 26.57 4.23 -23.16
C VAL A 151 26.49 3.35 -21.89
N PRO A 152 27.57 2.66 -21.45
CA PRO A 152 27.53 1.87 -20.20
C PRO A 152 27.14 2.68 -18.96
N LYS A 153 27.68 3.89 -18.80
CA LYS A 153 27.34 4.76 -17.67
C LYS A 153 25.88 5.22 -17.72
N LEU A 154 25.40 5.64 -18.89
CA LEU A 154 24.02 6.08 -19.05
C LEU A 154 23.01 4.95 -18.79
N ALA A 155 23.34 3.71 -19.15
CA ALA A 155 22.51 2.55 -18.81
C ALA A 155 22.44 2.29 -17.29
N ILE A 156 23.50 2.60 -16.53
CA ILE A 156 23.49 2.55 -15.06
C ILE A 156 22.59 3.66 -14.49
N ASP A 157 22.74 4.89 -15.00
CA ASP A 157 21.93 6.02 -14.55
C ASP A 157 20.43 5.79 -14.82
N LEU A 158 20.09 5.30 -16.01
CA LEU A 158 18.71 4.94 -16.37
C LEU A 158 18.15 3.84 -15.45
N GLN A 159 18.96 2.85 -15.08
CA GLN A 159 18.54 1.82 -14.12
C GLN A 159 18.27 2.41 -12.73
N ASN A 160 19.06 3.38 -12.29
CA ASN A 160 18.86 4.05 -11.00
C ASN A 160 17.54 4.85 -11.00
N PHE A 161 17.21 5.53 -12.10
CA PHE A 161 15.92 6.23 -12.24
C PHE A 161 14.74 5.25 -12.23
N ARG A 162 14.87 4.10 -12.91
CA ARG A 162 13.85 3.04 -12.86
C ARG A 162 13.69 2.44 -11.47
N ASN A 163 14.77 2.34 -10.69
CA ASN A 163 14.69 1.92 -9.29
C ASN A 163 13.92 2.92 -8.42
N ALA A 164 14.19 4.22 -8.56
CA ALA A 164 13.43 5.27 -7.86
C ALA A 164 11.94 5.23 -8.25
N LEU A 165 11.64 5.12 -9.55
CA LEU A 165 10.27 4.94 -10.05
C LEU A 165 9.59 3.70 -9.43
N ARG A 166 10.31 2.58 -9.35
CA ARG A 166 9.79 1.33 -8.77
C ARG A 166 9.46 1.50 -7.29
N ASP A 167 10.35 2.14 -6.53
CA ASP A 167 10.19 2.27 -5.09
C ASP A 167 9.10 3.29 -4.75
N GLY A 168 8.96 4.36 -5.56
CA GLY A 168 7.78 5.23 -5.58
C GLY A 168 6.48 4.46 -5.84
N ASN A 169 6.42 3.64 -6.90
CA ASN A 169 5.20 2.88 -7.25
C ASN A 169 4.84 1.85 -6.18
N LYS A 170 5.83 1.22 -5.53
CA LYS A 170 5.55 0.35 -4.37
C LYS A 170 4.91 1.16 -3.25
N ALA A 171 5.51 2.30 -2.88
CA ALA A 171 5.03 3.11 -1.76
C ALA A 171 3.56 3.54 -1.90
N THR A 172 3.09 3.78 -3.13
CA THR A 172 1.73 4.24 -3.41
C THR A 172 0.71 3.11 -3.60
N THR A 173 1.10 1.84 -3.53
CA THR A 173 0.15 0.71 -3.58
C THR A 173 -0.27 0.28 -2.18
N ARG A 174 -1.58 0.10 -1.93
CA ARG A 174 -2.11 -0.19 -0.59
C ARG A 174 -1.46 -1.43 0.06
N SER A 175 -1.22 -2.47 -0.72
CA SER A 175 -0.61 -3.71 -0.20
C SER A 175 0.87 -3.57 0.19
N SER A 176 1.65 -2.83 -0.58
CA SER A 176 3.06 -2.56 -0.25
C SER A 176 3.19 -1.50 0.84
N PHE A 177 2.26 -0.54 0.88
CA PHE A 177 2.11 0.44 1.96
C PHE A 177 1.90 -0.23 3.32
N ILE A 178 1.02 -1.25 3.37
CA ILE A 178 0.87 -2.09 4.57
C ILE A 178 2.20 -2.77 4.95
N GLY A 179 3.01 -3.15 3.97
CA GLY A 179 4.38 -3.66 4.20
C GLY A 179 5.27 -2.66 4.94
N LEU A 180 5.20 -1.36 4.61
CA LEU A 180 5.98 -0.32 5.30
C LEU A 180 5.58 -0.15 6.77
N ILE A 181 4.30 -0.37 7.07
CA ILE A 181 3.72 -0.32 8.41
C ILE A 181 4.08 -1.56 9.23
N LYS A 182 4.05 -2.76 8.62
CA LYS A 182 4.29 -4.04 9.31
C LYS A 182 5.65 -4.13 10.01
N PHE A 183 6.63 -3.33 9.60
CA PHE A 183 7.95 -3.25 10.24
C PHE A 183 7.99 -2.26 11.42
N LEU A 184 6.87 -1.62 11.76
CA LEU A 184 6.72 -0.87 13.00
C LEU A 184 6.37 -1.86 14.12
N ASP A 185 7.40 -2.40 14.78
CA ASP A 185 7.30 -3.36 15.89
C ASP A 185 6.20 -3.09 16.94
N PRO A 186 5.84 -1.83 17.30
CA PRO A 186 4.77 -1.56 18.25
C PRO A 186 3.38 -1.99 17.74
N PHE A 187 3.13 -1.90 16.44
CA PHE A 187 1.79 -2.07 15.87
C PHE A 187 1.26 -3.50 15.98
N HIS A 188 2.15 -4.48 15.81
CA HIS A 188 1.82 -5.88 15.96
C HIS A 188 1.73 -6.33 17.43
N LYS A 189 2.52 -5.72 18.33
CA LYS A 189 2.49 -6.04 19.76
C LYS A 189 1.17 -5.64 20.41
N ASP A 190 0.56 -4.56 19.95
CA ASP A 190 -0.69 -4.02 20.50
C ASP A 190 -1.95 -4.59 19.82
N GLY A 191 -1.81 -5.53 18.87
CA GLY A 191 -2.94 -6.16 18.18
C GLY A 191 -3.75 -5.20 17.29
N LEU A 192 -3.13 -4.10 16.84
CA LEU A 192 -3.79 -3.08 16.03
C LEU A 192 -3.88 -3.51 14.56
N ASP A 193 -5.02 -3.21 13.94
CA ASP A 193 -5.26 -3.52 12.53
C ASP A 193 -4.58 -2.47 11.62
N VAL A 194 -3.53 -2.89 10.92
CA VAL A 194 -2.77 -2.08 9.94
C VAL A 194 -3.64 -1.54 8.80
N LYS A 195 -4.78 -2.18 8.50
CA LYS A 195 -5.70 -1.72 7.46
C LYS A 195 -6.44 -0.44 7.84
N LYS A 196 -6.39 -0.01 9.11
CA LYS A 196 -7.01 1.24 9.57
C LYS A 196 -6.12 2.48 9.43
N ILE A 197 -4.84 2.30 9.13
CA ILE A 197 -3.94 3.43 8.86
C ILE A 197 -4.31 4.05 7.51
N GLU A 198 -4.50 5.36 7.50
CA GLU A 198 -4.77 6.10 6.27
C GLU A 198 -3.48 6.27 5.44
N MET A 199 -3.61 6.20 4.12
CA MET A 199 -2.49 6.53 3.24
C MET A 199 -2.24 8.04 3.27
N PRO A 200 -1.01 8.51 3.55
CA PRO A 200 -0.73 9.93 3.64
C PRO A 200 -0.99 10.67 2.32
N LYS A 201 -1.29 11.96 2.39
CA LYS A 201 -1.60 12.78 1.19
C LYS A 201 -0.45 12.84 0.19
N VAL A 202 0.79 12.68 0.65
CA VAL A 202 2.01 12.62 -0.18
C VAL A 202 1.97 11.49 -1.22
N CYS A 203 1.17 10.43 -1.01
CA CYS A 203 1.02 9.35 -1.99
C CYS A 203 0.63 9.88 -3.38
N LYS A 204 -0.33 10.80 -3.44
CA LYS A 204 -0.79 11.39 -4.71
C LYS A 204 0.31 12.22 -5.39
N GLN A 205 1.17 12.85 -4.59
CA GLN A 205 2.31 13.60 -5.12
C GLN A 205 3.33 12.65 -5.73
N ILE A 206 3.65 11.55 -5.03
CA ILE A 206 4.55 10.49 -5.54
C ILE A 206 3.98 9.89 -6.83
N GLU A 207 2.68 9.57 -6.92
CA GLU A 207 2.04 9.06 -8.14
C GLU A 207 2.20 10.02 -9.34
N THR A 208 2.00 11.32 -9.08
CA THR A 208 2.16 12.36 -10.10
C THR A 208 3.61 12.46 -10.56
N LYS A 209 4.57 12.48 -9.62
CA LYS A 209 5.99 12.57 -9.92
C LYS A 209 6.53 11.31 -10.60
N ASN A 210 6.07 10.11 -10.19
CA ASN A 210 6.39 8.86 -10.87
C ASN A 210 5.96 8.89 -12.33
N THR A 211 4.80 9.46 -12.64
CA THR A 211 4.36 9.60 -14.04
C THR A 211 5.33 10.48 -14.84
N ALA A 212 5.82 11.58 -14.25
CA ALA A 212 6.83 12.43 -14.89
C ALA A 212 8.18 11.71 -15.04
N LEU A 213 8.64 11.00 -14.01
CA LEU A 213 9.88 10.21 -14.05
C LEU A 213 9.81 9.07 -15.08
N GLU A 214 8.65 8.41 -15.20
CA GLU A 214 8.39 7.38 -16.20
C GLU A 214 8.57 7.93 -17.61
N GLN A 215 7.99 9.10 -17.92
CA GLN A 215 8.16 9.76 -19.22
C GLN A 215 9.63 10.12 -19.52
N LEU A 216 10.37 10.58 -18.52
CA LEU A 216 11.80 10.88 -18.67
C LEU A 216 12.64 9.62 -18.87
N CYS A 217 12.35 8.53 -18.16
CA CYS A 217 13.01 7.26 -18.36
C CYS A 217 12.79 6.71 -19.78
N ASP A 218 11.58 6.87 -20.32
CA ASP A 218 11.26 6.47 -21.70
C ASP A 218 12.09 7.29 -22.71
N LEU A 219 12.08 8.62 -22.58
CA LEU A 219 12.85 9.52 -23.46
C LEU A 219 14.35 9.24 -23.39
N MET A 220 14.88 9.00 -22.19
CA MET A 220 16.29 8.66 -22.00
C MET A 220 16.63 7.29 -22.61
N GLY A 221 15.72 6.32 -22.52
CA GLY A 221 15.89 5.01 -23.17
C GLY A 221 15.91 5.11 -24.70
N GLU A 222 15.05 5.93 -25.29
CA GLU A 222 15.06 6.24 -26.73
C GLU A 222 16.36 6.92 -27.15
N ALA A 223 16.77 7.96 -26.43
CA ALA A 223 18.03 8.66 -26.71
C ALA A 223 19.27 7.76 -26.54
N LEU A 224 19.26 6.83 -25.57
CA LEU A 224 20.34 5.84 -25.41
C LEU A 224 20.42 4.90 -26.62
N ALA A 225 19.27 4.49 -27.15
CA ALA A 225 19.20 3.65 -28.34
C ALA A 225 19.72 4.39 -29.58
N ASP A 226 19.35 5.67 -29.75
CA ASP A 226 19.85 6.53 -30.82
C ASP A 226 21.37 6.77 -30.71
N ALA A 227 21.90 6.92 -29.49
CA ALA A 227 23.34 7.05 -29.26
C ALA A 227 24.11 5.81 -29.73
N VAL A 228 23.57 4.62 -29.48
CA VAL A 228 24.17 3.35 -29.91
C VAL A 228 24.16 3.21 -31.42
N GLU A 229 23.04 3.57 -32.07
CA GLU A 229 22.94 3.58 -33.53
C GLU A 229 23.91 4.60 -34.15
N ALA A 230 24.04 5.80 -33.56
CA ALA A 230 24.97 6.82 -34.06
C ALA A 230 26.45 6.39 -33.94
N GLN A 231 26.81 5.73 -32.84
CA GLN A 231 28.18 5.26 -32.60
C GLN A 231 28.52 3.97 -33.35
N SER A 232 27.55 3.10 -33.65
CA SER A 232 27.79 1.93 -34.48
C SER A 232 28.17 2.35 -35.91
N ASN A 233 27.46 3.36 -36.46
CA ASN A 233 27.61 3.83 -37.85
C ASN A 233 29.00 4.39 -38.19
N VAL A 234 29.90 4.52 -37.21
CA VAL A 234 31.28 4.96 -37.39
C VAL A 234 32.14 3.87 -38.11
N GLN A 235 31.63 2.65 -38.36
CA GLN A 235 32.36 1.56 -39.04
C GLN A 235 31.86 1.13 -40.45
N GLY A 236 30.77 1.68 -40.99
CA GLY A 236 30.30 1.48 -42.38
C GLY A 236 29.25 0.37 -42.61
N ASP A 237 28.86 0.08 -43.86
CA ASP A 237 27.75 -0.84 -44.27
C ASP A 237 28.02 -2.36 -44.07
N GLY A 238 28.73 -2.73 -43.00
CA GLY A 238 29.09 -4.10 -42.70
C GLY A 238 27.93 -4.94 -42.12
N PRO A 239 28.02 -6.28 -42.15
CA PRO A 239 27.06 -7.16 -41.48
C PRO A 239 26.87 -6.87 -39.99
N LEU A 240 27.89 -6.35 -39.31
CA LEU A 240 27.85 -5.98 -37.89
C LEU A 240 26.98 -4.75 -37.61
N GLU A 241 27.01 -3.77 -38.51
CA GLU A 241 26.18 -2.56 -38.46
C GLU A 241 24.68 -2.91 -38.53
N ARG A 242 24.35 -3.77 -39.51
CA ARG A 242 22.98 -4.24 -39.75
C ARG A 242 22.42 -4.99 -38.54
N GLU A 243 23.24 -5.81 -37.91
CA GLU A 243 22.85 -6.57 -36.73
C GLU A 243 22.65 -5.68 -35.50
N THR A 244 23.51 -4.67 -35.31
CA THR A 244 23.32 -3.65 -34.27
C THR A 244 22.03 -2.87 -34.47
N LYS A 245 21.75 -2.45 -35.71
CA LYS A 245 20.51 -1.75 -36.05
C LYS A 245 19.26 -2.60 -35.79
N ASN A 246 19.27 -3.87 -36.22
CA ASN A 246 18.19 -4.82 -35.94
C ASN A 246 17.94 -4.97 -34.43
N LEU A 247 19.00 -4.99 -33.62
CA LEU A 247 18.93 -5.10 -32.18
C LEU A 247 18.33 -3.84 -31.53
N VAL A 248 18.73 -2.66 -32.00
CA VAL A 248 18.17 -1.36 -31.58
C VAL A 248 16.69 -1.23 -31.96
N ASP A 249 16.31 -1.63 -33.18
CA ASP A 249 14.92 -1.62 -33.64
C ASP A 249 14.04 -2.55 -32.82
N LEU A 250 14.53 -3.77 -32.52
CA LEU A 250 13.81 -4.73 -31.70
C LEU A 250 13.68 -4.25 -30.24
N TYR A 251 14.68 -3.54 -29.70
CA TYR A 251 14.57 -2.83 -28.42
C TYR A 251 13.47 -1.75 -28.44
N LYS A 252 13.51 -0.84 -29.42
CA LYS A 252 12.52 0.25 -29.57
C LYS A 252 11.10 -0.31 -29.69
N GLN A 253 10.89 -1.33 -30.52
CA GLN A 253 9.61 -2.00 -30.69
C GLN A 253 9.12 -2.68 -29.39
N THR A 254 10.02 -3.35 -28.68
CA THR A 254 9.71 -3.99 -27.40
C THR A 254 9.27 -2.93 -26.38
N ASN A 255 10.02 -1.83 -26.24
CA ASN A 255 9.68 -0.75 -25.31
C ASN A 255 8.31 -0.11 -25.62
N GLN A 256 8.00 0.14 -26.90
CA GLN A 256 6.68 0.65 -27.31
C GLN A 256 5.55 -0.31 -26.96
N THR A 257 5.74 -1.60 -27.22
CA THR A 257 4.77 -2.66 -26.88
C THR A 257 4.49 -2.67 -25.37
N ILE A 258 5.56 -2.61 -24.57
CA ILE A 258 5.53 -2.59 -23.10
C ILE A 258 4.74 -1.39 -22.58
N LYS A 259 4.99 -0.20 -23.13
CA LYS A 259 4.27 1.03 -22.78
C LYS A 259 2.77 0.94 -23.08
N GLY A 260 2.42 0.30 -24.20
CA GLY A 260 1.04 -0.01 -24.56
C GLY A 260 0.35 -0.88 -23.51
N TYR A 261 1.00 -1.96 -23.07
CA TYR A 261 0.49 -2.83 -22.00
C TYR A 261 0.34 -2.08 -20.67
N ALA A 262 1.35 -1.32 -20.23
CA ALA A 262 1.28 -0.59 -18.96
C ALA A 262 0.13 0.44 -18.94
N THR A 263 -0.11 1.13 -20.06
CA THR A 263 -1.24 2.06 -20.21
C THR A 263 -2.58 1.35 -20.11
N ARG A 264 -2.73 0.21 -20.80
CA ARG A 264 -3.94 -0.64 -20.72
C ARG A 264 -4.18 -1.15 -19.30
N ALA A 265 -3.15 -1.57 -18.56
CA ALA A 265 -3.29 -2.00 -17.16
C ALA A 265 -3.83 -0.88 -16.25
N LYS A 266 -3.29 0.35 -16.35
CA LYS A 266 -3.78 1.50 -15.59
C LYS A 266 -5.25 1.83 -15.93
N GLN A 267 -5.62 1.73 -17.21
CA GLN A 267 -7.01 1.91 -17.65
C GLN A 267 -7.94 0.84 -17.08
N LEU A 268 -7.51 -0.44 -17.09
CA LEU A 268 -8.28 -1.55 -16.52
C LEU A 268 -8.48 -1.40 -15.02
N LEU A 269 -7.45 -0.98 -14.27
CA LEU A 269 -7.60 -0.64 -12.85
C LEU A 269 -8.65 0.45 -12.65
N SER A 270 -8.56 1.56 -13.37
CA SER A 270 -9.54 2.66 -13.29
C SER A 270 -10.96 2.21 -13.65
N GLN A 271 -11.11 1.36 -14.67
CA GLN A 271 -12.40 0.80 -15.07
C GLN A 271 -12.96 -0.14 -13.99
N THR A 272 -12.11 -0.99 -13.41
CA THR A 272 -12.49 -1.92 -12.35
C THR A 272 -12.91 -1.18 -11.09
N THR A 273 -12.14 -0.18 -10.65
CA THR A 273 -12.49 0.66 -9.49
C THR A 273 -13.81 1.39 -9.69
N ARG A 274 -14.03 1.99 -10.87
CA ARG A 274 -15.32 2.63 -11.19
C ARG A 274 -16.47 1.63 -11.23
N GLY A 275 -16.28 0.47 -11.85
CA GLY A 275 -17.29 -0.58 -11.95
C GLY A 275 -17.69 -1.14 -10.58
N VAL A 276 -16.71 -1.45 -9.73
CA VAL A 276 -16.97 -1.93 -8.36
C VAL A 276 -17.62 -0.85 -7.50
N THR A 277 -17.20 0.41 -7.64
CA THR A 277 -17.83 1.54 -6.92
C THR A 277 -19.30 1.69 -7.33
N ALA A 278 -19.59 1.59 -8.63
CA ALA A 278 -20.95 1.61 -9.15
C ALA A 278 -21.78 0.43 -8.63
N VAL A 279 -21.20 -0.77 -8.52
CA VAL A 279 -21.86 -1.93 -7.89
C VAL A 279 -22.18 -1.68 -6.42
N LYS A 280 -21.19 -1.22 -5.62
CA LYS A 280 -21.36 -0.95 -4.19
C LYS A 280 -22.37 0.18 -3.91
N GLY A 281 -22.51 1.14 -4.81
CA GLY A 281 -23.45 2.26 -4.72
C GLY A 281 -24.78 2.03 -5.44
N SER A 282 -24.98 0.87 -6.07
CA SER A 282 -26.18 0.61 -6.87
C SER A 282 -27.41 0.39 -5.99
N GLN A 283 -28.55 0.92 -6.44
CA GLN A 283 -29.88 0.57 -5.91
C GLN A 283 -30.58 -0.51 -6.74
N GLU A 284 -29.86 -1.14 -7.68
CA GLU A 284 -30.40 -2.23 -8.51
C GLU A 284 -30.81 -3.41 -7.63
N THR A 285 -32.06 -3.84 -7.82
CA THR A 285 -32.67 -4.94 -7.06
C THR A 285 -32.38 -6.29 -7.70
N ASP A 286 -32.14 -6.30 -9.01
CA ASP A 286 -31.70 -7.47 -9.74
C ASP A 286 -30.17 -7.65 -9.65
N THR A 287 -29.74 -8.40 -8.63
CA THR A 287 -28.33 -8.65 -8.36
C THR A 287 -27.62 -9.42 -9.47
N SER A 288 -28.35 -10.12 -10.36
CA SER A 288 -27.76 -10.84 -11.50
C SER A 288 -27.06 -9.90 -12.50
N LYS A 289 -27.58 -8.66 -12.65
CA LYS A 289 -26.94 -7.63 -13.48
C LYS A 289 -25.64 -7.12 -12.85
N LEU A 290 -25.61 -6.98 -11.52
CA LEU A 290 -24.42 -6.57 -10.79
C LEU A 290 -23.32 -7.63 -10.87
N ILE A 291 -23.71 -8.91 -10.74
CA ILE A 291 -22.82 -10.06 -10.95
C ILE A 291 -22.27 -10.07 -12.38
N THR A 292 -23.11 -9.78 -13.39
CA THR A 292 -22.68 -9.68 -14.79
C THR A 292 -21.63 -8.58 -15.00
N VAL A 293 -21.75 -7.44 -14.31
CA VAL A 293 -20.74 -6.37 -14.35
C VAL A 293 -19.41 -6.88 -13.80
N LEU A 294 -19.40 -7.52 -12.62
CA LEU A 294 -18.18 -8.08 -12.04
C LEU A 294 -17.57 -9.17 -12.93
N GLY A 295 -18.40 -10.03 -13.55
CA GLY A 295 -17.95 -11.04 -14.51
C GLY A 295 -17.25 -10.44 -15.74
N LYS A 296 -17.79 -9.36 -16.31
CA LYS A 296 -17.14 -8.67 -17.44
C LYS A 296 -15.82 -8.00 -17.05
N LEU A 297 -15.73 -7.46 -15.83
CA LEU A 297 -14.48 -6.90 -15.31
C LEU A 297 -13.43 -8.01 -15.13
N HIS A 298 -13.83 -9.17 -14.59
CA HIS A 298 -12.96 -10.35 -14.51
C HIS A 298 -12.46 -10.78 -15.88
N ASP A 299 -13.35 -11.00 -16.85
CA ASP A 299 -12.97 -11.46 -18.20
C ASP A 299 -11.99 -10.49 -18.89
N ALA A 300 -12.15 -9.18 -18.66
CA ALA A 300 -11.23 -8.17 -19.19
C ALA A 300 -9.85 -8.20 -18.49
N LEU A 301 -9.81 -8.44 -17.18
CA LEU A 301 -8.56 -8.59 -16.43
C LEU A 301 -7.82 -9.88 -16.80
N ASP A 302 -8.57 -10.98 -16.96
CA ASP A 302 -8.06 -12.31 -17.30
C ASP A 302 -7.46 -12.33 -18.72
N SER A 303 -8.20 -11.82 -19.71
CA SER A 303 -7.73 -11.68 -21.09
C SER A 303 -6.48 -10.81 -21.19
N TYR A 304 -6.43 -9.70 -20.44
CA TYR A 304 -5.24 -8.84 -20.41
C TYR A 304 -4.03 -9.57 -19.81
N GLU A 305 -4.23 -10.32 -18.73
CA GLU A 305 -3.15 -11.04 -18.06
C GLU A 305 -2.59 -12.15 -18.95
N ASP A 306 -3.44 -12.90 -19.65
CA ASP A 306 -3.00 -13.92 -20.62
C ASP A 306 -2.16 -13.29 -21.76
N GLU A 307 -2.63 -12.18 -22.35
CA GLU A 307 -1.90 -11.42 -23.38
C GLU A 307 -0.53 -10.93 -22.86
N MET A 308 -0.52 -10.31 -21.69
CA MET A 308 0.69 -9.72 -21.10
C MET A 308 1.71 -10.78 -20.71
N LEU A 309 1.28 -11.90 -20.13
CA LEU A 309 2.17 -13.01 -19.76
C LEU A 309 2.73 -13.73 -20.98
N ALA A 310 1.91 -13.92 -22.03
CA ALA A 310 2.38 -14.45 -23.31
C ALA A 310 3.49 -13.57 -23.90
N GLU A 311 3.27 -12.25 -23.91
CA GLU A 311 4.25 -11.28 -24.40
C GLU A 311 5.51 -11.24 -23.53
N SER A 312 5.37 -11.31 -22.21
CA SER A 312 6.51 -11.40 -21.29
C SER A 312 7.37 -12.64 -21.56
N TYR A 313 6.72 -13.80 -21.75
CA TYR A 313 7.40 -15.04 -22.05
C TYR A 313 8.15 -14.95 -23.40
N ARG A 314 7.48 -14.43 -24.44
CA ARG A 314 8.09 -14.15 -25.75
C ARG A 314 9.30 -13.22 -25.63
N SER A 315 9.16 -12.12 -24.90
CA SER A 315 10.20 -11.11 -24.69
C SER A 315 11.40 -11.65 -23.89
N ARG A 316 11.18 -12.52 -22.89
CA ARG A 316 12.26 -13.17 -22.14
C ARG A 316 13.06 -14.15 -23.01
N ASN A 317 12.38 -14.93 -23.85
CA ASN A 317 13.04 -15.82 -24.79
C ASN A 317 13.87 -15.03 -25.81
N ALA A 318 13.27 -13.99 -26.40
CA ALA A 318 14.00 -13.08 -27.28
C ALA A 318 15.23 -12.50 -26.58
N ALA A 319 15.09 -11.98 -25.34
CA ALA A 319 16.22 -11.45 -24.58
C ALA A 319 17.33 -12.50 -24.33
N GLY A 320 16.96 -13.77 -24.13
CA GLY A 320 17.91 -14.89 -24.04
C GLY A 320 18.65 -15.14 -25.35
N ASP A 321 17.93 -15.14 -26.48
CA ASP A 321 18.50 -15.28 -27.81
C ASP A 321 19.44 -14.11 -28.15
N ILE A 322 19.05 -12.90 -27.78
CA ILE A 322 19.84 -11.68 -27.93
C ILE A 322 21.10 -11.72 -27.06
N GLN A 323 21.01 -12.18 -25.81
CA GLN A 323 22.19 -12.33 -24.96
C GLN A 323 23.19 -13.34 -25.55
N LYS A 324 22.69 -14.44 -26.10
CA LYS A 324 23.52 -15.45 -26.76
C LYS A 324 24.19 -14.87 -28.00
N PHE A 325 23.40 -14.22 -28.87
CA PHE A 325 23.86 -13.53 -30.06
C PHE A 325 24.92 -12.46 -29.72
N TYR A 326 24.68 -11.66 -28.69
CA TYR A 326 25.59 -10.65 -28.21
C TYR A 326 26.92 -11.23 -27.68
N THR A 327 26.83 -12.32 -26.92
CA THR A 327 28.01 -13.06 -26.44
C THR A 327 28.84 -13.62 -27.59
N ASP A 328 28.21 -13.93 -28.72
CA ASP A 328 28.92 -14.38 -29.92
C ASP A 328 29.50 -13.21 -30.74
N LEU A 329 28.89 -12.02 -30.67
CA LEU A 329 29.40 -10.79 -31.28
C LEU A 329 30.61 -10.21 -30.55
N THR A 330 30.66 -10.23 -29.22
CA THR A 330 31.81 -9.75 -28.44
C THR A 330 33.09 -10.56 -28.65
N LYS A 331 32.97 -11.76 -29.23
CA LYS A 331 34.11 -12.60 -29.64
C LYS A 331 34.69 -12.17 -31.00
N LYS A 332 34.05 -11.24 -31.73
CA LYS A 332 34.52 -10.74 -33.02
C LYS A 332 35.41 -9.50 -32.84
N PRO A 333 36.51 -9.37 -33.61
CA PRO A 333 37.39 -8.19 -33.55
C PRO A 333 36.62 -6.90 -33.88
N GLY A 334 36.77 -5.86 -33.06
CA GLY A 334 36.16 -4.54 -33.27
C GLY A 334 34.82 -4.31 -32.56
N PHE A 335 34.29 -5.29 -31.82
CA PHE A 335 33.02 -5.17 -31.09
C PHE A 335 33.24 -4.66 -29.65
N GLY A 336 32.67 -3.50 -29.32
CA GLY A 336 32.95 -2.76 -28.08
C GLY A 336 31.98 -3.01 -26.91
N PRO A 337 32.26 -2.42 -25.73
CA PRO A 337 31.42 -2.53 -24.54
C PRO A 337 30.09 -1.75 -24.61
N GLU A 338 29.88 -0.87 -25.58
CA GLU A 338 28.70 0.02 -25.61
C GLU A 338 27.38 -0.74 -25.70
N LEU A 339 27.33 -1.82 -26.48
CA LEU A 339 26.12 -2.61 -26.70
C LEU A 339 25.71 -3.48 -25.47
N ASN A 340 26.65 -3.77 -24.56
CA ASN A 340 26.33 -4.43 -23.29
C ASN A 340 25.36 -3.57 -22.46
N GLY A 341 25.49 -2.23 -22.55
CA GLY A 341 24.62 -1.29 -21.85
C GLY A 341 23.17 -1.40 -22.31
N VAL A 342 22.95 -1.45 -23.63
CA VAL A 342 21.61 -1.57 -24.24
C VAL A 342 20.98 -2.92 -23.96
N VAL A 343 21.73 -4.02 -24.10
CA VAL A 343 21.22 -5.37 -23.80
C VAL A 343 20.85 -5.49 -22.32
N ARG A 344 21.65 -4.89 -21.42
CA ARG A 344 21.32 -4.84 -19.99
C ARG A 344 20.08 -4.01 -19.72
N ASP A 345 19.98 -2.82 -20.32
CA ASP A 345 18.81 -1.95 -20.20
C ASP A 345 17.55 -2.64 -20.72
N TRP A 346 17.63 -3.29 -21.87
CA TRP A 346 16.53 -4.01 -22.49
C TRP A 346 16.02 -5.14 -21.61
N ARG A 347 16.92 -5.96 -21.06
CA ARG A 347 16.55 -7.01 -20.11
C ARG A 347 15.83 -6.42 -18.91
N SER A 348 16.36 -5.33 -18.35
CA SER A 348 15.68 -4.62 -17.26
C SER A 348 14.31 -4.10 -17.67
N THR A 349 14.15 -3.53 -18.86
CA THR A 349 12.85 -3.06 -19.37
C THR A 349 11.84 -4.21 -19.53
N VAL A 350 12.27 -5.37 -20.05
CA VAL A 350 11.42 -6.58 -20.17
C VAL A 350 11.01 -7.12 -18.80
N PHE A 351 11.91 -7.14 -17.82
CA PHE A 351 11.55 -7.56 -16.45
C PHE A 351 10.70 -6.51 -15.72
N ASP A 352 10.95 -5.22 -15.95
CA ASP A 352 10.15 -4.11 -15.44
C ASP A 352 8.76 -4.09 -16.07
N THR A 353 8.59 -4.56 -17.31
CA THR A 353 7.29 -4.71 -17.99
C THR A 353 6.32 -5.54 -17.16
N VAL A 354 6.78 -6.72 -16.75
CA VAL A 354 5.99 -7.62 -15.92
C VAL A 354 5.54 -6.86 -14.69
N ARG A 355 6.46 -6.14 -14.04
CA ARG A 355 6.15 -5.41 -12.81
C ARG A 355 5.22 -4.21 -13.01
N ARG A 356 5.42 -3.40 -14.05
CA ARG A 356 4.62 -2.20 -14.38
C ARG A 356 3.21 -2.57 -14.80
N CYS A 357 3.03 -3.73 -15.43
CA CYS A 357 1.74 -4.25 -15.84
C CYS A 357 1.05 -5.05 -14.72
N THR A 358 1.79 -5.83 -13.91
CA THR A 358 1.21 -6.67 -12.87
C THR A 358 0.73 -5.90 -11.66
N ALA A 359 1.41 -4.81 -11.25
CA ALA A 359 1.00 -4.09 -10.04
C ALA A 359 -0.41 -3.47 -10.16
N PRO A 360 -0.77 -2.73 -11.25
CA PRO A 360 -2.13 -2.24 -11.41
C PRO A 360 -3.17 -3.35 -11.56
N ILE A 361 -2.82 -4.47 -12.23
CA ILE A 361 -3.73 -5.61 -12.39
C ILE A 361 -3.96 -6.36 -11.09
N ALA A 362 -2.91 -6.56 -10.27
CA ALA A 362 -3.04 -7.17 -8.95
C ALA A 362 -3.93 -6.32 -8.03
N GLU A 363 -3.82 -4.98 -8.11
CA GLU A 363 -4.73 -4.09 -7.40
C GLU A 363 -6.16 -4.16 -7.96
N ALA A 364 -6.32 -4.19 -9.28
CA ALA A 364 -7.63 -4.31 -9.91
C ALA A 364 -8.35 -5.62 -9.51
N LYS A 365 -7.61 -6.73 -9.43
CA LYS A 365 -8.11 -8.01 -8.93
C LYS A 365 -8.58 -7.93 -7.48
N LYS A 366 -7.84 -7.25 -6.60
CA LYS A 366 -8.28 -7.03 -5.21
C LYS A 366 -9.55 -6.21 -5.15
N VAL A 367 -9.62 -5.12 -5.91
CA VAL A 367 -10.82 -4.28 -5.99
C VAL A 367 -12.02 -5.08 -6.51
N LEU A 368 -11.81 -5.95 -7.50
CA LEU A 368 -12.83 -6.89 -7.98
C LEU A 368 -13.27 -7.85 -6.86
N ASP A 369 -12.32 -8.45 -6.13
CA ASP A 369 -12.58 -9.38 -5.04
C ASP A 369 -13.41 -8.70 -3.92
N GLU A 370 -13.13 -7.44 -3.59
CA GLU A 370 -13.98 -6.66 -2.66
C GLU A 370 -15.41 -6.44 -3.19
N GLY A 371 -15.58 -6.30 -4.51
CA GLY A 371 -16.90 -6.21 -5.14
C GLY A 371 -17.67 -7.53 -5.03
N VAL A 372 -16.97 -8.65 -5.21
CA VAL A 372 -17.52 -10.00 -5.03
C VAL A 372 -17.93 -10.21 -3.56
N GLU A 373 -17.05 -9.90 -2.61
CA GLU A 373 -17.34 -9.99 -1.17
C GLU A 373 -18.55 -9.13 -0.76
N TYR A 374 -18.65 -7.90 -1.30
CA TYR A 374 -19.80 -7.03 -1.05
C TYR A 374 -21.11 -7.68 -1.51
N LEU A 375 -21.18 -8.20 -2.74
CA LEU A 375 -22.40 -8.86 -3.21
C LEU A 375 -22.70 -10.16 -2.44
N ALA A 376 -21.68 -10.91 -2.04
CA ALA A 376 -21.85 -12.10 -1.20
C ALA A 376 -22.49 -11.74 0.16
N SER A 377 -22.11 -10.59 0.73
CA SER A 377 -22.64 -10.10 2.01
C SER A 377 -24.13 -9.74 1.99
N MET A 378 -24.72 -9.53 0.80
CA MET A 378 -26.16 -9.27 0.66
C MET A 378 -27.03 -10.49 1.00
N GLY A 379 -26.45 -11.70 1.04
CA GLY A 379 -27.12 -12.93 1.43
C GLY A 379 -28.14 -13.46 0.40
N GLY A 380 -28.90 -14.49 0.80
CA GLY A 380 -29.99 -15.07 0.00
C GLY A 380 -29.53 -15.73 -1.32
N THR A 381 -30.35 -15.63 -2.36
CA THR A 381 -30.07 -16.20 -3.70
C THR A 381 -28.85 -15.55 -4.36
N THR A 382 -28.61 -14.27 -4.10
CA THR A 382 -27.41 -13.53 -4.56
C THR A 382 -26.12 -14.22 -4.13
N ALA A 383 -26.03 -14.68 -2.88
CA ALA A 383 -24.81 -15.32 -2.36
C ALA A 383 -24.43 -16.59 -3.16
N SER A 384 -25.41 -17.38 -3.63
CA SER A 384 -25.15 -18.59 -4.43
C SER A 384 -24.63 -18.29 -5.85
N GLN A 385 -25.16 -17.22 -6.47
CA GLN A 385 -24.71 -16.79 -7.80
C GLN A 385 -23.33 -16.14 -7.73
N VAL A 386 -23.07 -15.37 -6.66
CA VAL A 386 -21.76 -14.79 -6.39
C VAL A 386 -20.71 -15.88 -6.10
N ASP A 387 -21.06 -16.94 -5.37
CA ASP A 387 -20.17 -18.09 -5.15
C ASP A 387 -19.80 -18.79 -6.47
N THR A 388 -20.74 -18.89 -7.41
CA THR A 388 -20.47 -19.42 -8.75
C THR A 388 -19.48 -18.53 -9.52
N LEU A 389 -19.65 -17.21 -9.47
CA LEU A 389 -18.71 -16.26 -10.07
C LEU A 389 -17.33 -16.35 -9.40
N ALA A 390 -17.27 -16.39 -8.06
CA ALA A 390 -16.02 -16.50 -7.31
C ALA A 390 -15.23 -17.77 -7.68
N LYS A 391 -15.93 -18.92 -7.81
CA LYS A 391 -15.33 -20.18 -8.27
C LYS A 391 -14.79 -20.10 -9.69
N LYS A 392 -15.51 -19.42 -10.61
CA LYS A 392 -15.03 -19.17 -11.97
C LYS A 392 -13.74 -18.32 -11.92
N ILE A 393 -13.76 -17.21 -11.19
CA ILE A 393 -12.61 -16.31 -11.02
C ILE A 393 -11.38 -17.08 -10.54
N ASP A 394 -11.54 -17.91 -9.49
CA ASP A 394 -10.44 -18.73 -8.96
C ASP A 394 -9.93 -19.76 -9.97
N THR A 395 -10.82 -20.38 -10.73
CA THR A 395 -10.46 -21.39 -11.73
C THR A 395 -9.66 -20.78 -12.87
N ASP A 396 -10.12 -19.65 -13.42
CA ASP A 396 -9.47 -18.95 -14.53
C ASP A 396 -8.08 -18.43 -14.11
N ARG A 397 -7.99 -17.79 -12.93
CA ARG A 397 -6.71 -17.33 -12.36
C ARG A 397 -5.71 -18.48 -12.17
N ARG A 398 -6.17 -19.66 -11.72
CA ARG A 398 -5.32 -20.86 -11.60
C ARG A 398 -4.89 -21.40 -12.95
N ALA A 399 -5.76 -21.36 -13.97
CA ALA A 399 -5.44 -21.80 -15.31
C ALA A 399 -4.32 -20.95 -15.93
N ILE A 400 -4.40 -19.62 -15.78
CA ILE A 400 -3.34 -18.70 -16.21
C ILE A 400 -2.03 -18.98 -15.46
N ALA A 401 -2.08 -19.11 -14.13
CA ALA A 401 -0.89 -19.42 -13.32
C ALA A 401 -0.25 -20.77 -13.71
N GLY A 402 -1.06 -21.77 -14.06
CA GLY A 402 -0.59 -23.07 -14.54
C GLY A 402 0.06 -23.01 -15.93
N LYS A 403 -0.44 -22.13 -16.82
CA LYS A 403 0.04 -21.97 -18.20
C LYS A 403 1.42 -21.31 -18.28
N TYR A 404 1.68 -20.30 -17.44
CA TYR A 404 2.92 -19.52 -17.47
C TYR A 404 3.86 -19.75 -16.26
N GLY A 405 3.46 -20.61 -15.33
CA GLY A 405 4.16 -20.91 -14.08
C GLY A 405 3.85 -19.90 -12.97
N ALA A 406 3.90 -20.35 -11.71
CA ALA A 406 3.59 -19.55 -10.50
C ALA A 406 4.54 -18.36 -10.24
N ALA A 407 5.49 -18.06 -11.13
CA ALA A 407 6.56 -17.10 -10.93
C ALA A 407 6.14 -15.61 -11.05
N VAL A 408 4.84 -15.31 -11.04
CA VAL A 408 4.32 -13.94 -11.22
C VAL A 408 3.38 -13.48 -10.10
N SER A 409 3.05 -14.33 -9.11
CA SER A 409 2.27 -13.92 -7.92
C SER A 409 3.14 -13.28 -6.85
#